data_AF-A0A957GUP3-F1
#
_entry.id   AF-A0A957GUP3-F1
#
_cell.length_a   1.000
_cell.length_b   1.000
_cell.length_c   1.000
_cell.angle_alpha   90.00
_cell.angle_beta   90.00
_cell.angle_gamma   90.00
#
_symmetry.space_group_name_H-M   'P 1'
#
loop_
_entity.id
_entity.type
_entity.pdbx_description
1 polymer ?
#
loop_
_entity_poly.entity_id
_entity_poly.type
_entity_poly.pdbx_seq_one_letter_code
_entity_poly.pdbx_strand_id
1 'polypeptide(L)'
;MDLGAFSMSLAVKDLQASKIFYQKLGFEILGGDEAQNWLILKNRQHVIGLFQGMFEQNILTFNPGWDQAANDLDTFTDVRQLQQQLKVQGITFVQEANETSSGPASFVIVDPDGNPILVDQHR
;
A
#
# COMPACT_ATOMS: atom_id res chain seq x y z
N MET A 1 11.59 -3.42 12.98
CA MET A 1 10.32 -3.75 12.30
C MET A 1 10.56 -3.59 10.81
N ASP A 2 10.17 -4.57 10.01
CA ASP A 2 10.23 -4.52 8.55
C ASP A 2 8.79 -4.54 8.03
N LEU A 3 8.41 -3.51 7.27
CA LEU A 3 7.05 -3.33 6.74
C LEU A 3 6.92 -3.82 5.29
N GLY A 4 8.03 -4.24 4.66
CA GLY A 4 8.06 -4.68 3.27
C GLY A 4 8.13 -3.53 2.26
N ALA A 5 7.65 -3.80 1.04
CA ALA A 5 7.70 -2.86 -0.07
C ALA A 5 6.88 -1.60 0.22
N PHE A 6 7.37 -0.43 -0.18
CA PHE A 6 6.67 0.84 0.03
C PHE A 6 6.08 1.38 -1.27
N SER A 7 4.88 1.95 -1.22
CA SER A 7 4.36 2.78 -2.30
C SER A 7 3.53 3.94 -1.78
N MET A 8 3.45 4.99 -2.60
CA MET A 8 2.49 6.08 -2.36
C MET A 8 1.23 5.83 -3.17
N SER A 9 0.12 5.58 -2.49
CA SER A 9 -1.20 5.41 -3.10
C SER A 9 -1.87 6.77 -3.24
N LEU A 10 -2.04 7.23 -4.48
CA LEU A 10 -2.56 8.55 -4.80
C LEU A 10 -4.06 8.49 -5.09
N ALA A 11 -4.82 9.32 -4.39
CA ALA A 11 -6.22 9.57 -4.68
C ALA A 11 -6.30 10.48 -5.91
N VAL A 12 -6.68 9.93 -7.06
CA VAL A 12 -6.74 10.69 -8.32
C VAL A 12 -8.19 10.93 -8.74
N LYS A 13 -8.45 12.10 -9.32
CA LYS A 13 -9.78 12.46 -9.83
C LYS A 13 -10.07 11.85 -11.21
N ASP A 14 -9.01 11.73 -12.02
CA ASP A 14 -9.03 11.16 -13.36
C ASP A 14 -7.78 10.27 -13.53
N LEU A 15 -8.00 8.96 -13.61
CA LEU A 15 -6.97 7.94 -13.73
C LEU A 15 -6.21 8.09 -15.03
N GLN A 16 -6.88 8.35 -16.15
CA GLN A 16 -6.24 8.44 -17.46
C GLN A 16 -5.35 9.68 -17.56
N ALA A 17 -5.85 10.83 -17.10
CA ALA A 17 -5.06 12.06 -17.06
C ALA A 17 -3.82 11.90 -16.18
N SER A 18 -3.97 11.28 -15.01
CA SER A 18 -2.87 11.03 -14.06
C SER A 18 -1.86 10.04 -14.62
N LYS A 19 -2.32 8.93 -15.20
CA LYS A 19 -1.47 7.93 -15.88
C LYS A 19 -0.57 8.58 -16.92
N ILE A 20 -1.17 9.34 -17.85
CA ILE A 20 -0.45 10.05 -18.91
C ILE A 20 0.57 11.05 -18.32
N PHE A 21 0.21 11.74 -17.24
CA PHE A 21 1.12 12.66 -16.57
C PHE A 21 2.35 11.93 -15.99
N TYR A 22 2.15 10.86 -15.22
CA TYR A 22 3.24 10.11 -14.60
C TYR A 22 4.10 9.37 -15.64
N GLN A 23 3.52 8.93 -16.76
CA GLN A 23 4.29 8.38 -17.88
C GLN A 23 5.29 9.39 -18.46
N LYS A 24 4.97 10.70 -18.49
CA LYS A 24 5.91 11.74 -18.90
C LYS A 24 7.09 11.90 -17.93
N LEU A 25 6.91 11.51 -16.67
CA LEU A 25 7.97 11.45 -15.67
C LEU A 25 8.79 10.14 -15.76
N GLY A 26 8.49 9.29 -16.73
CA GLY A 26 9.16 8.01 -16.95
C GLY A 26 8.64 6.88 -16.08
N PHE A 27 7.43 6.99 -15.52
CA PHE A 27 6.80 5.85 -14.86
C PHE A 27 6.22 4.88 -15.89
N GLU A 28 6.37 3.59 -15.64
CA GLU A 28 5.81 2.50 -16.44
C GLU A 28 4.75 1.74 -15.63
N ILE A 29 3.83 1.06 -16.32
CA ILE A 29 2.81 0.25 -15.65
C ILE A 29 3.49 -1.00 -15.08
N LEU A 30 3.36 -1.18 -13.77
CA LEU A 30 3.79 -2.39 -13.06
C LEU A 30 2.63 -3.40 -12.94
N GLY A 31 1.41 -2.90 -12.74
CA GLY A 31 0.21 -3.73 -12.59
C GLY A 31 -1.05 -2.89 -12.40
N GLY A 32 -2.17 -3.56 -12.14
CA GLY A 32 -3.47 -2.93 -11.91
C GLY A 32 -4.50 -3.24 -13.00
N ASP A 33 -5.71 -2.71 -12.80
CA ASP A 33 -6.84 -2.88 -13.69
C ASP A 33 -7.56 -1.53 -13.87
N GLU A 34 -7.36 -0.94 -15.05
CA GLU A 34 -7.97 0.35 -15.39
C GLU A 34 -9.51 0.30 -15.39
N ALA A 35 -10.10 -0.86 -15.70
CA ALA A 35 -11.55 -1.04 -15.65
C ALA A 35 -12.07 -1.02 -14.20
N GLN A 36 -11.21 -1.31 -13.22
CA GLN A 36 -11.49 -1.18 -11.80
C GLN A 36 -10.97 0.13 -11.20
N ASN A 37 -10.59 1.11 -12.03
CA ASN A 37 -10.16 2.44 -11.60
C ASN A 37 -8.84 2.48 -10.79
N TRP A 38 -7.92 1.54 -11.03
CA TRP A 38 -6.61 1.60 -10.37
C TRP A 38 -5.44 1.09 -11.22
N LEU A 39 -4.25 1.67 -11.00
CA LEU A 39 -2.98 1.28 -11.61
C LEU A 39 -1.83 1.40 -10.61
N ILE A 40 -0.86 0.49 -10.69
CA ILE A 40 0.42 0.61 -10.03
C ILE A 40 1.47 0.97 -11.07
N LEU A 41 2.19 2.05 -10.83
CA LEU A 41 3.24 2.56 -11.70
C LEU A 41 4.59 2.55 -11.01
N LYS A 42 5.66 2.34 -11.77
CA LYS A 42 7.03 2.26 -11.26
C LYS A 42 8.00 3.11 -12.08
N ASN A 43 8.90 3.82 -11.39
CA ASN A 43 10.07 4.46 -11.98
C ASN A 43 11.30 4.08 -11.15
N ARG A 44 12.16 3.20 -11.69
CA ARG A 44 13.29 2.60 -10.97
C ARG A 44 12.86 1.94 -9.67
N GLN A 45 13.13 2.51 -8.50
CA GLN A 45 12.73 1.97 -7.20
C GLN A 45 11.47 2.65 -6.63
N HIS A 46 10.98 3.70 -7.29
CA HIS A 46 9.83 4.47 -6.82
C HIS A 46 8.55 3.84 -7.36
N VAL A 47 7.62 3.52 -6.45
CA VAL A 47 6.32 2.94 -6.80
C VAL A 47 5.23 3.88 -6.32
N ILE A 48 4.27 4.13 -7.20
CA ILE A 48 3.05 4.87 -6.87
C ILE A 48 1.85 4.04 -7.33
N GLY A 49 0.76 4.09 -6.58
CA GLY A 49 -0.54 3.63 -7.03
C GLY A 49 -1.41 4.83 -7.41
N LEU A 50 -2.19 4.70 -8.46
CA LEU A 50 -3.22 5.66 -8.86
C LEU A 50 -4.57 5.01 -8.63
N PHE A 51 -5.40 5.59 -7.77
CA PHE A 51 -6.70 5.04 -7.41
C PHE A 51 -7.78 6.12 -7.55
N GLN A 52 -8.75 5.89 -8.44
CA GLN A 52 -9.83 6.85 -8.68
C GLN A 52 -11.09 6.45 -7.91
N GLY A 53 -11.55 7.35 -7.04
CA GLY A 53 -12.81 7.20 -6.31
C GLY A 53 -12.82 6.14 -5.20
N MET A 54 -11.64 5.64 -4.79
CA MET A 54 -11.54 4.60 -3.75
C MET A 54 -11.34 5.15 -2.34
N PHE A 55 -10.66 6.29 -2.21
CA PHE A 55 -10.39 6.95 -0.93
C PHE A 55 -10.13 8.45 -1.17
N GLU A 56 -10.26 9.25 -0.11
CA GLU A 56 -10.22 10.72 -0.22
C GLU A 56 -8.81 11.31 -0.11
N GLN A 57 -7.92 10.63 0.61
CA GLN A 57 -6.56 11.11 0.92
C GLN A 57 -5.51 10.13 0.44
N ASN A 58 -4.34 10.63 0.06
CA ASN A 58 -3.21 9.76 -0.30
C ASN A 58 -2.78 8.89 0.89
N ILE A 59 -2.36 7.66 0.60
CA ILE A 59 -2.06 6.65 1.61
C ILE A 59 -0.61 6.19 1.47
N LEU A 60 0.12 6.19 2.59
CA LEU A 60 1.40 5.51 2.71
C LEU A 60 1.14 4.01 2.77
N THR A 61 1.50 3.28 1.74
CA THR A 61 1.18 1.84 1.65
C THR A 61 2.45 1.02 1.81
N PHE A 62 2.40 0.03 2.70
CA PHE A 62 3.45 -0.96 2.90
C PHE A 62 2.91 -2.36 2.63
N ASN A 63 3.70 -3.20 1.95
CA ASN A 63 3.32 -4.54 1.56
C ASN A 63 4.33 -5.57 2.11
N PRO A 64 4.08 -6.12 3.32
CA PRO A 64 4.87 -7.21 3.84
C PRO A 64 4.84 -8.41 2.89
N GLY A 65 6.00 -9.04 2.71
CA GLY A 65 6.13 -10.21 1.85
C GLY A 65 6.44 -9.91 0.39
N TRP A 66 6.54 -8.63 0.02
CA TRP A 66 7.01 -8.22 -1.30
C TRP A 66 8.30 -7.43 -1.25
N ASP A 67 9.10 -7.58 -2.31
CA ASP A 67 10.17 -6.64 -2.64
C ASP A 67 9.61 -5.38 -3.36
N GLN A 68 10.46 -4.39 -3.59
CA GLN A 68 10.07 -3.13 -4.24
C GLN A 68 9.62 -3.30 -5.71
N ALA A 69 9.74 -4.50 -6.28
CA ALA A 69 9.26 -4.88 -7.60
C ALA A 69 8.00 -5.75 -7.56
N ALA A 70 7.35 -5.87 -6.40
CA ALA A 70 6.17 -6.70 -6.18
C ALA A 70 6.42 -8.20 -6.43
N ASN A 71 7.67 -8.66 -6.26
CA ASN A 71 7.97 -10.08 -6.23
C ASN A 71 7.79 -10.61 -4.80
N ASP A 72 7.33 -11.85 -4.71
CA ASP A 72 7.20 -12.57 -3.45
C ASP A 72 8.56 -12.82 -2.78
N LEU A 73 8.61 -12.58 -1.47
CA LEU A 73 9.72 -12.94 -0.59
C LEU A 73 9.46 -14.29 0.07
N ASP A 74 10.53 -15.06 0.31
CA ASP A 74 10.44 -16.34 1.03
C ASP A 74 10.08 -16.15 2.51
N THR A 75 10.55 -15.04 3.11
CA THR A 75 10.35 -14.74 4.53
C THR A 75 10.01 -13.27 4.72
N PHE A 76 9.02 -13.00 5.58
CA PHE A 76 8.61 -11.65 5.99
C PHE A 76 7.86 -11.71 7.32
N THR A 77 7.64 -10.55 7.95
CA THR A 77 6.86 -10.46 9.20
C THR A 77 5.37 -10.42 8.85
N ASP A 78 4.58 -11.33 9.41
CA ASP A 78 3.12 -11.34 9.19
C ASP A 78 2.48 -10.05 9.74
N VAL A 79 1.52 -9.52 8.99
CA VAL A 79 0.78 -8.28 9.32
C VAL A 79 0.13 -8.32 10.70
N ARG A 80 -0.27 -9.50 11.19
CA ARG A 80 -0.84 -9.68 12.54
C ARG A 80 0.23 -9.54 13.62
N GLN A 81 1.45 -10.02 13.36
CA GLN A 81 2.58 -9.79 14.27
C GLN A 81 2.98 -8.31 14.30
N LEU A 82 2.98 -7.63 13.14
CA LEU A 82 3.19 -6.19 13.07
C LEU A 82 2.13 -5.43 13.88
N GLN A 83 0.85 -5.76 13.70
CA GLN A 83 -0.26 -5.19 14.46
C GLN A 83 -0.06 -5.37 15.97
N GLN A 84 0.28 -6.57 16.44
CA GLN A 84 0.52 -6.84 17.87
C GLN A 84 1.69 -6.00 18.43
N GLN A 85 2.80 -5.91 17.69
CA GLN A 85 3.95 -5.08 18.09
C GLN A 85 3.59 -3.60 18.22
N LEU A 86 2.74 -3.08 17.31
CA LEU A 86 2.29 -1.69 17.32
C LEU A 86 1.27 -1.42 18.43
N LYS A 87 0.36 -2.35 18.73
CA LYS A 87 -0.56 -2.26 19.88
C LYS A 87 0.19 -2.13 21.20
N VAL A 88 1.25 -2.92 21.39
CA VAL A 88 2.13 -2.82 22.59
C VAL A 88 2.80 -1.45 22.70
N GLN A 89 3.04 -0.77 21.58
CA GLN A 89 3.61 0.57 21.53
C GLN A 89 2.57 1.69 21.66
N GLY A 90 1.29 1.36 21.88
CA GLY A 90 0.22 2.33 22.08
C GLY A 90 -0.31 2.96 20.80
N ILE A 91 -0.05 2.38 19.63
CA ILE A 91 -0.62 2.85 18.36
C ILE A 91 -2.09 2.45 18.27
N THR A 92 -2.94 3.42 17.91
CA THR A 92 -4.37 3.21 17.69
C THR A 92 -4.63 2.85 16.23
N PHE A 93 -5.53 1.89 16.01
CA PHE A 93 -5.88 1.36 14.70
C PHE A 93 -7.25 1.88 14.27
N VAL A 94 -7.35 2.31 13.02
CA VAL A 94 -8.62 2.65 12.37
C VAL A 94 -9.29 1.38 11.82
N GLN A 95 -8.47 0.47 11.31
CA GLN A 95 -8.88 -0.86 10.87
C GLN A 95 -7.84 -1.86 11.34
N GLU A 96 -8.28 -3.00 11.85
CA GLU A 96 -7.42 -4.08 12.32
C GLU A 96 -7.50 -5.31 11.41
N ALA A 97 -6.39 -6.03 11.27
CA ALA A 97 -6.35 -7.35 10.69
C ALA A 97 -6.98 -8.37 11.66
N ASN A 98 -7.73 -9.34 11.12
CA ASN A 98 -8.27 -10.45 11.93
C ASN A 98 -7.14 -11.38 12.37
N GLU A 99 -6.79 -11.34 13.66
CA GLU A 99 -5.68 -12.11 14.25
C GLU A 99 -5.85 -13.63 14.22
N THR A 100 -7.07 -14.13 13.97
CA THR A 100 -7.36 -15.58 13.86
C THR A 100 -7.31 -16.11 12.43
N SER A 101 -7.20 -15.22 11.44
CA SER A 101 -7.14 -15.59 10.03
C SER A 101 -5.70 -15.89 9.57
N SER A 102 -5.56 -16.50 8.40
CA SER A 102 -4.28 -16.66 7.70
C SER A 102 -4.39 -16.15 6.27
N GLY A 103 -3.24 -15.90 5.64
CA GLY A 103 -3.19 -15.33 4.30
C GLY A 103 -3.49 -13.84 4.28
N PRO A 104 -4.07 -13.32 3.18
CA PRO A 104 -4.25 -11.89 2.96
C PRO A 104 -4.96 -11.19 4.12
N ALA A 105 -4.40 -10.07 4.55
CA ALA A 105 -4.96 -9.22 5.59
C ALA A 105 -4.30 -7.84 5.58
N SER A 106 -5.00 -6.86 6.12
CA SER A 106 -4.49 -5.50 6.21
C SER A 106 -4.94 -4.81 7.49
N PHE A 107 -4.21 -3.77 7.85
CA PHE A 107 -4.62 -2.82 8.88
C PHE A 107 -4.36 -1.39 8.42
N VAL A 108 -5.07 -0.45 9.05
CA VAL A 108 -4.90 0.99 8.82
C VAL A 108 -4.64 1.68 10.14
N ILE A 109 -3.58 2.49 10.17
CA ILE A 109 -3.25 3.42 11.25
C ILE A 109 -3.17 4.83 10.67
N VAL A 110 -3.20 5.84 11.54
CA VAL A 110 -3.06 7.24 11.16
C VAL A 110 -1.94 7.83 11.99
N ASP A 111 -1.00 8.51 11.34
CA ASP A 111 0.13 9.15 12.03
C ASP A 111 -0.32 10.44 12.78
N PRO A 112 0.58 11.08 13.56
CA PRO A 112 0.23 12.28 14.31
C PRO A 112 -0.24 13.48 13.46
N ASP A 113 0.09 13.51 12.18
CA ASP A 113 -0.24 14.58 11.24
C ASP A 113 -1.48 14.27 10.38
N GLY A 114 -2.11 13.11 10.61
CA GLY A 114 -3.32 12.70 9.90
C GLY A 114 -3.06 11.95 8.60
N ASN A 115 -1.83 11.50 8.34
CA ASN A 115 -1.53 10.70 7.15
C ASN A 115 -2.00 9.25 7.37
N PRO A 116 -2.88 8.71 6.51
CA PRO A 116 -3.26 7.31 6.58
C PRO A 116 -2.11 6.42 6.12
N ILE A 117 -1.86 5.37 6.90
CA ILE A 117 -0.87 4.32 6.62
C ILE A 117 -1.61 2.99 6.52
N LEU A 118 -1.53 2.38 5.34
CA LEU A 118 -2.04 1.05 5.06
C LEU A 118 -0.87 0.05 5.09
N VAL A 119 -1.02 -1.02 5.84
CA VAL A 119 -0.14 -2.18 5.74
C VAL A 119 -0.97 -3.34 5.20
N ASP A 120 -0.68 -3.77 3.97
CA ASP A 120 -1.51 -4.71 3.19
C ASP A 120 -0.69 -5.93 2.75
N GLN A 121 -0.98 -7.06 3.36
CA GLN A 121 -0.35 -8.35 3.07
C GLN A 121 -1.22 -9.14 2.08
N HIS A 122 -0.61 -9.62 0.99
CA HIS A 122 -1.31 -10.28 -0.12
C HIS A 122 -1.21 -11.82 -0.13
N ARG A 123 -0.53 -12.43 0.84
CA ARG A 123 -0.32 -13.89 0.91
C ARG A 123 -0.21 -14.44 2.32
#